data_AF-A0A2K2A850-F1
#
_entry.id   AF-A0A2K2A850-F1
#
_cell.length_a   1.000
_cell.length_b   1.000
_cell.length_c   1.000
_cell.angle_alpha   90.00
_cell.angle_beta   90.00
_cell.angle_gamma   90.00
#
_symmetry.space_group_name_H-M   'P 1'
#
loop_
_entity.id
_entity.type
_entity.pdbx_description
1 polymer ?
#
loop_
_entity_poly.entity_id
_entity_poly.type
_entity_poly.pdbx_seq_one_letter_code
_entity_poly.pdbx_strand_id
1 'polypeptide(L)'
;MFIVAEIPGFLQVFSDGMVKRFAPEIVPASAEESYSNGLKFKDVVIDSSKPITARLFLPDTRGSASQLPVVVYFHGGCFCFCSTTWFGFHHFLGDLSKASQSIVLSVDYRLAPENRLPIAYDDCFSSLEWLMFLSGDSAGGNITHHVAIRAMRSNTCQVKIKELMLIHPCFGSEKRTMKETAEGAARDVVMNDMFWGLSIPEGSNRDYFGCNFEMQDVSAAEWSEFPAVIVYVAGLDFLNERGAMYAQFLAKKGVKEVKLVEAEGQQHVFHLLYSESEATRSLQKQMSEFMKSH
;
A
#
# COMPACT_ATOMS: atom_id res chain seq x y z
N MET A 1 -25.79 11.97 -18.60
CA MET A 1 -24.81 11.47 -17.61
C MET A 1 -25.20 10.03 -17.28
N PHE A 2 -24.33 9.07 -17.55
CA PHE A 2 -24.53 7.65 -17.23
C PHE A 2 -23.27 7.06 -16.60
N ILE A 3 -23.40 5.94 -15.90
CA ILE A 3 -22.27 5.28 -15.22
C ILE A 3 -21.44 4.50 -16.26
N VAL A 4 -20.13 4.74 -16.30
CA VAL A 4 -19.17 4.04 -17.17
C VAL A 4 -18.39 2.95 -16.43
N ALA A 5 -18.27 3.05 -15.10
CA ALA A 5 -17.69 2.02 -14.24
C ALA A 5 -18.35 2.07 -12.86
N GLU A 6 -18.63 0.91 -12.28
CA GLU A 6 -19.24 0.79 -10.96
C GLU A 6 -18.57 -0.34 -10.17
N ILE A 7 -18.17 0.00 -8.95
CA ILE A 7 -17.86 -0.96 -7.90
C ILE A 7 -18.92 -0.78 -6.81
N PRO A 8 -19.88 -1.72 -6.69
CA PRO A 8 -20.98 -1.61 -5.74
C PRO A 8 -20.49 -1.33 -4.33
N GLY A 9 -20.95 -0.21 -3.75
CA GLY A 9 -20.60 0.19 -2.39
C GLY A 9 -19.27 0.94 -2.22
N PHE A 10 -18.50 1.15 -3.29
CA PHE A 10 -17.18 1.80 -3.20
C PHE A 10 -16.99 2.96 -4.19
N LEU A 11 -17.37 2.78 -5.46
CA LEU A 11 -17.05 3.75 -6.52
C LEU A 11 -18.09 3.74 -7.64
N GLN A 12 -18.45 4.92 -8.14
CA GLN A 12 -19.13 5.12 -9.41
C GLN A 12 -18.39 6.17 -10.23
N VAL A 13 -18.11 5.86 -11.49
CA VAL A 13 -17.50 6.77 -12.46
C VAL A 13 -18.55 7.08 -13.54
N PHE A 14 -18.75 8.37 -13.82
CA PHE A 14 -19.76 8.84 -14.77
C PHE A 14 -19.12 9.26 -16.10
N SER A 15 -19.92 9.27 -17.16
CA SER A 15 -19.52 9.56 -18.55
C SER A 15 -18.90 10.95 -18.76
N ASP A 16 -19.09 11.88 -17.84
CA ASP A 16 -18.55 13.24 -17.85
C ASP A 16 -17.28 13.39 -17.00
N GLY A 17 -16.76 12.29 -16.46
CA GLY A 17 -15.57 12.27 -15.61
C GLY A 17 -15.86 12.48 -14.12
N MET A 18 -17.12 12.71 -13.72
CA MET A 18 -17.46 12.77 -12.29
C MET A 18 -17.21 11.41 -11.63
N VAL A 19 -16.65 11.43 -10.42
CA VAL A 19 -16.41 10.24 -9.61
C VAL A 19 -17.08 10.39 -8.26
N LYS A 20 -17.90 9.40 -7.90
CA LYS A 20 -18.52 9.29 -6.59
C LYS A 20 -17.87 8.15 -5.82
N ARG A 21 -17.20 8.50 -4.73
CA ARG A 21 -16.61 7.54 -3.78
C ARG A 21 -17.56 7.35 -2.61
N PHE A 22 -17.80 6.11 -2.24
CA PHE A 22 -18.56 5.75 -1.07
C PHE A 22 -17.55 5.41 0.02
N ALA A 23 -17.52 6.24 1.07
CA ALA A 23 -16.72 5.96 2.23
C ALA A 23 -17.56 5.12 3.22
N PRO A 24 -17.05 3.98 3.69
CA PRO A 24 -17.58 3.34 4.90
C PRO A 24 -17.33 4.21 6.13
N GLU A 25 -17.48 3.65 7.33
CA GLU A 25 -17.22 4.34 8.60
C GLU A 25 -15.83 5.01 8.64
N ILE A 26 -15.76 6.25 9.10
CA ILE A 26 -14.52 7.04 9.15
C ILE A 26 -14.24 7.56 10.56
N VAL A 27 -12.96 7.80 10.85
CA VAL A 27 -12.53 8.68 11.94
C VAL A 27 -12.10 10.02 11.32
N PRO A 28 -12.81 11.13 11.60
CA PRO A 28 -12.57 12.43 10.98
C PRO A 28 -11.12 12.90 11.10
N ALA A 29 -10.70 13.73 10.13
CA ALA A 29 -9.40 14.36 10.17
C ALA A 29 -9.31 15.41 11.29
N SER A 30 -8.14 15.53 11.92
CA SER A 30 -7.87 16.52 12.96
C SER A 30 -6.43 17.05 12.86
N ALA A 31 -6.27 18.36 12.67
CA ALA A 31 -4.96 19.01 12.67
C ALA A 31 -4.31 19.04 14.06
N GLU A 32 -5.13 18.99 15.11
CA GLU A 32 -4.70 18.95 16.50
C GLU A 32 -4.52 17.51 16.98
N GLU A 33 -3.63 17.32 17.96
CA GLU A 33 -3.46 16.03 18.61
C GLU A 33 -4.79 15.54 19.20
N SER A 34 -5.23 14.37 18.73
CA SER A 34 -6.56 13.82 19.01
C SER A 34 -6.48 12.36 19.43
N TYR A 35 -7.52 11.90 20.13
CA TYR A 35 -7.66 10.51 20.54
C TYR A 35 -8.97 9.94 20.03
N SER A 36 -8.92 8.77 19.40
CA SER A 36 -10.10 7.99 19.02
C SER A 36 -9.84 6.53 19.37
N ASN A 37 -10.78 5.87 20.06
CA ASN A 37 -10.62 4.47 20.49
C ASN A 37 -9.32 4.24 21.29
N GLY A 38 -8.87 5.25 22.03
CA GLY A 38 -7.61 5.24 22.78
C GLY A 38 -6.35 5.35 21.90
N LEU A 39 -6.48 5.54 20.59
CA LEU A 39 -5.38 5.71 19.63
C LEU A 39 -5.11 7.21 19.46
N LYS A 40 -3.84 7.58 19.61
CA LYS A 40 -3.37 8.96 19.49
C LYS A 40 -2.98 9.25 18.05
N PHE A 41 -3.57 10.29 17.45
CA PHE A 41 -3.31 10.65 16.07
C PHE A 41 -3.43 12.16 15.81
N LYS A 42 -2.90 12.59 14.67
CA LYS A 42 -3.17 13.89 14.06
C LYS A 42 -2.95 13.82 12.55
N ASP A 43 -3.58 14.70 11.80
CA ASP A 43 -3.45 14.82 10.37
C ASP A 43 -2.57 16.02 10.02
N VAL A 44 -1.66 15.81 9.07
CA VAL A 44 -0.65 16.79 8.63
C VAL A 44 -0.70 16.98 7.13
N VAL A 45 -0.33 18.16 6.66
CA VAL A 45 -0.13 18.44 5.24
C VAL A 45 1.29 18.04 4.87
N ILE A 46 1.46 17.21 3.85
CA ILE A 46 2.78 16.76 3.38
C ILE A 46 3.39 17.76 2.39
N ASP A 47 2.59 18.22 1.44
CA ASP A 47 3.02 19.18 0.42
C ASP A 47 1.91 20.23 0.30
N SER A 48 2.18 21.50 0.58
CA SER A 48 1.14 22.55 0.51
C SER A 48 0.78 22.95 -0.92
N SER A 49 1.58 22.56 -1.92
CA SER A 49 1.31 22.81 -3.34
C SER A 49 0.38 21.76 -3.96
N LYS A 50 0.18 20.62 -3.28
CA LYS A 50 -0.67 19.51 -3.69
C LYS A 50 -1.65 19.17 -2.57
N PRO A 51 -2.82 18.59 -2.85
CA PRO A 51 -3.73 18.18 -1.80
C PRO A 51 -3.28 16.83 -1.17
N ILE A 52 -2.02 16.73 -0.72
CA ILE A 52 -1.46 15.52 -0.10
C ILE A 52 -1.41 15.73 1.41
N THR A 53 -2.15 14.88 2.13
CA THR A 53 -2.14 14.85 3.59
C THR A 53 -1.64 13.50 4.09
N ALA A 54 -1.38 13.41 5.38
CA ALA A 54 -1.07 12.15 6.03
C ALA A 54 -1.63 12.14 7.44
N ARG A 55 -1.97 10.95 7.92
CA ARG A 55 -2.33 10.71 9.31
C ARG A 55 -1.13 10.15 10.07
N LEU A 56 -0.72 10.84 11.11
CA LEU A 56 0.34 10.45 12.02
C LEU A 56 -0.26 9.75 13.25
N PHE A 57 0.19 8.54 13.54
CA PHE A 57 -0.10 7.83 14.78
C PHE A 57 1.12 7.87 15.70
N LEU A 58 0.87 8.13 16.97
CA LEU A 58 1.91 8.24 18.00
C LEU A 58 1.68 7.19 19.09
N PRO A 59 2.73 6.45 19.51
CA PRO A 59 2.61 5.52 20.62
C PRO A 59 2.57 6.27 21.96
N ASP A 60 1.97 5.66 22.97
CA ASP A 60 2.09 6.14 24.35
C ASP A 60 3.52 5.88 24.86
N THR A 61 4.39 6.89 24.80
CA THR A 61 5.80 6.76 25.14
C THR A 61 5.99 6.52 26.65
N ARG A 62 6.45 5.33 27.03
CA ARG A 62 6.79 4.99 28.43
C ARG A 62 8.21 5.41 28.80
N GLY A 63 8.50 6.71 28.79
CA GLY A 63 9.72 7.28 29.40
C GLY A 63 11.06 7.01 28.66
N SER A 64 11.90 8.04 28.67
CA SER A 64 13.19 8.23 27.98
C SER A 64 13.11 8.48 26.47
N ALA A 65 13.87 9.47 26.03
CA ALA A 65 13.93 10.02 24.67
C ALA A 65 14.74 9.13 23.71
N SER A 66 14.35 7.86 23.54
CA SER A 66 14.90 7.02 22.48
C SER A 66 14.27 7.40 21.13
N GLN A 67 15.06 7.45 20.05
CA GLN A 67 14.55 7.63 18.70
C GLN A 67 13.56 6.51 18.35
N LEU A 68 12.31 6.86 18.08
CA LEU A 68 11.28 5.89 17.69
C LEU A 68 11.45 5.53 16.20
N PRO A 69 11.31 4.26 15.82
CA PRO A 69 11.23 3.91 14.40
C PRO A 69 10.02 4.58 13.77
N VAL A 70 10.15 4.95 12.50
CA VAL A 70 9.08 5.57 11.73
C VAL A 70 8.73 4.70 10.54
N VAL A 71 7.45 4.38 10.43
CA VAL A 71 6.83 3.62 9.33
C VAL A 71 6.07 4.58 8.44
N VAL A 72 6.31 4.51 7.14
CA VAL A 72 5.39 5.10 6.16
C VAL A 72 4.49 4.00 5.64
N TYR A 73 3.19 4.25 5.69
CA TYR A 73 2.18 3.34 5.22
C TYR A 73 1.42 3.94 4.04
N PHE A 74 1.32 3.18 2.95
CA PHE A 74 0.48 3.52 1.80
C PHE A 74 -0.75 2.61 1.81
N HIS A 75 -1.93 3.21 1.83
CA HIS A 75 -3.17 2.44 1.90
C HIS A 75 -3.50 1.73 0.58
N GLY A 76 -4.28 0.66 0.64
CA GLY A 76 -4.85 -0.03 -0.53
C GLY A 76 -6.01 0.73 -1.20
N GLY A 77 -6.96 -0.03 -1.78
CA GLY A 77 -8.12 0.55 -2.47
C GLY A 77 -7.96 0.71 -3.98
N CYS A 78 -7.14 -0.15 -4.59
CA CYS A 78 -6.96 -0.25 -6.05
C CYS A 78 -6.63 1.10 -6.73
N PHE A 79 -5.89 1.97 -6.04
CA PHE A 79 -5.57 3.36 -6.45
C PHE A 79 -6.78 4.29 -6.62
N CYS A 80 -8.02 3.79 -6.45
CA CYS A 80 -9.24 4.49 -6.81
C CYS A 80 -10.09 4.93 -5.62
N PHE A 81 -9.93 4.30 -4.47
CA PHE A 81 -10.70 4.59 -3.25
C PHE A 81 -9.87 4.33 -1.99
N CYS A 82 -10.51 4.45 -0.83
CA CYS A 82 -9.90 4.51 0.51
C CYS A 82 -9.29 5.87 0.85
N SER A 83 -9.01 6.05 2.14
CA SER A 83 -8.33 7.21 2.72
C SER A 83 -7.77 6.80 4.08
N THR A 84 -6.78 7.56 4.55
CA THR A 84 -6.25 7.51 5.92
C THR A 84 -7.33 7.69 7.01
N THR A 85 -8.48 8.26 6.65
CA THR A 85 -9.64 8.45 7.54
C THR A 85 -10.51 7.21 7.70
N TRP A 86 -10.38 6.20 6.85
CA TRP A 86 -11.18 4.98 6.95
C TRP A 86 -10.90 4.25 8.27
N PHE A 87 -11.97 3.88 8.99
CA PHE A 87 -11.91 3.23 10.30
C PHE A 87 -11.00 1.99 10.33
N GLY A 88 -11.01 1.14 9.30
CA GLY A 88 -10.16 -0.06 9.24
C GLY A 88 -8.66 0.29 9.25
N PHE A 89 -8.24 1.26 8.43
CA PHE A 89 -6.86 1.77 8.43
C PHE A 89 -6.52 2.48 9.75
N HIS A 90 -7.44 3.29 10.27
CA HIS A 90 -7.22 4.01 11.52
C HIS A 90 -6.91 3.05 12.67
N HIS A 91 -7.71 2.00 12.81
CA HIS A 91 -7.56 1.02 13.88
C HIS A 91 -6.27 0.20 13.70
N PHE A 92 -6.08 -0.39 12.51
CA PHE A 92 -4.93 -1.25 12.24
C PHE A 92 -3.59 -0.52 12.45
N LEU A 93 -3.47 0.72 11.94
CA LEU A 93 -2.22 1.49 12.01
C LEU A 93 -1.99 2.12 13.38
N GLY A 94 -3.05 2.53 14.09
CA GLY A 94 -2.94 2.98 15.47
C GLY A 94 -2.50 1.85 16.40
N ASP A 95 -3.04 0.66 16.22
CA ASP A 95 -2.64 -0.52 17.01
C ASP A 95 -1.22 -0.95 16.68
N LEU A 96 -0.84 -0.92 15.39
CA LEU A 96 0.54 -1.14 14.99
C LEU A 96 1.46 -0.17 15.72
N SER A 97 1.18 1.13 15.66
CA SER A 97 1.95 2.18 16.34
C SER A 97 2.14 1.88 17.83
N LYS A 98 1.06 1.52 18.54
CA LYS A 98 1.12 1.13 19.96
C LYS A 98 1.95 -0.12 20.20
N ALA A 99 1.71 -1.18 19.43
CA ALA A 99 2.32 -2.50 19.63
C ALA A 99 3.82 -2.51 19.27
N SER A 100 4.23 -1.78 18.24
CA SER A 100 5.63 -1.65 17.82
C SER A 100 6.40 -0.59 18.61
N GLN A 101 5.69 0.33 19.28
CA GLN A 101 6.26 1.58 19.79
C GLN A 101 6.93 2.37 18.66
N SER A 102 6.24 2.51 17.54
CA SER A 102 6.70 3.25 16.36
C SER A 102 5.77 4.41 16.01
N ILE A 103 6.33 5.43 15.38
CA ILE A 103 5.53 6.45 14.71
C ILE A 103 5.06 5.86 13.39
N VAL A 104 3.77 6.00 13.06
CA VAL A 104 3.23 5.54 11.77
C VAL A 104 2.67 6.73 11.02
N LEU A 105 3.18 6.98 9.81
CA LEU A 105 2.73 8.01 8.90
C LEU A 105 1.96 7.35 7.75
N SER A 106 0.63 7.43 7.78
CA SER A 106 -0.24 6.93 6.72
C SER A 106 -0.52 8.03 5.71
N VAL A 107 -0.20 7.84 4.43
CA VAL A 107 -0.27 8.91 3.42
C VAL A 107 -1.57 8.83 2.62
N ASP A 108 -2.25 9.96 2.47
CA ASP A 108 -3.47 10.14 1.68
C ASP A 108 -3.07 10.67 0.29
N TYR A 109 -2.71 9.76 -0.61
CA TYR A 109 -2.26 10.09 -1.97
C TYR A 109 -3.44 10.34 -2.92
N ARG A 110 -3.22 11.07 -4.02
CA ARG A 110 -4.29 11.36 -4.97
C ARG A 110 -4.73 10.11 -5.74
N LEU A 111 -6.04 9.99 -5.91
CA LEU A 111 -6.69 8.78 -6.43
C LEU A 111 -7.01 8.89 -7.93
N ALA A 112 -6.95 7.74 -8.59
CA ALA A 112 -7.50 7.51 -9.91
C ALA A 112 -9.05 7.42 -9.86
N PRO A 113 -9.75 7.66 -10.99
CA PRO A 113 -9.23 8.00 -12.32
C PRO A 113 -8.85 9.48 -12.53
N GLU A 114 -9.17 10.38 -11.60
CA GLU A 114 -8.85 11.81 -11.72
C GLU A 114 -7.34 12.05 -11.76
N ASN A 115 -6.59 11.23 -11.01
CA ASN A 115 -5.13 11.26 -10.94
C ASN A 115 -4.57 9.86 -11.20
N ARG A 116 -4.55 9.44 -12.47
CA ARG A 116 -3.97 8.16 -12.91
C ARG A 116 -2.49 8.04 -12.53
N LEU A 117 -2.00 6.80 -12.46
CA LEU A 117 -0.57 6.51 -12.29
C LEU A 117 0.25 7.23 -13.37
N PRO A 118 1.43 7.77 -13.06
CA PRO A 118 2.22 7.54 -11.84
C PRO A 118 1.98 8.54 -10.69
N ILE A 119 0.91 9.35 -10.71
CA ILE A 119 0.72 10.44 -9.74
C ILE A 119 0.77 9.95 -8.27
N ALA A 120 0.17 8.80 -7.96
CA ALA A 120 0.25 8.24 -6.61
C ALA A 120 1.71 7.93 -6.18
N TYR A 121 2.57 7.51 -7.12
CA TYR A 121 3.99 7.28 -6.85
C TYR A 121 4.73 8.60 -6.59
N ASP A 122 4.40 9.67 -7.33
CA ASP A 122 4.94 11.00 -7.09
C ASP A 122 4.56 11.51 -5.70
N ASP A 123 3.28 11.37 -5.33
CA ASP A 123 2.74 11.87 -4.06
C ASP A 123 3.37 11.15 -2.86
N CYS A 124 3.44 9.82 -2.92
CA CYS A 124 4.04 9.02 -1.88
C CYS A 124 5.56 9.21 -1.80
N PHE A 125 6.25 9.43 -2.93
CA PHE A 125 7.67 9.77 -2.92
C PHE A 125 7.93 11.13 -2.25
N SER A 126 7.07 12.14 -2.49
CA SER A 126 7.15 13.44 -1.82
C SER A 126 6.96 13.37 -0.30
N SER A 127 6.33 12.30 0.22
CA SER A 127 6.17 12.09 1.66
C SER A 127 7.43 11.56 2.37
N LEU A 128 8.48 11.19 1.61
CA LEU A 128 9.70 10.61 2.17
C LEU A 128 10.65 11.68 2.73
N GLU A 129 10.37 12.15 3.94
CA GLU A 129 11.34 12.89 4.74
C GLU A 129 11.67 12.11 6.03
N TRP A 130 12.91 11.59 6.15
CA TRP A 130 13.50 10.99 7.37
C TRP A 130 13.10 9.54 7.75
N LEU A 131 12.87 8.63 6.80
CA LEU A 131 12.07 7.41 7.06
C LEU A 131 12.77 6.07 6.74
N MET A 132 12.75 5.12 7.66
CA MET A 132 13.55 3.89 7.51
C MET A 132 12.79 2.70 6.92
N PHE A 133 11.47 2.67 7.09
CA PHE A 133 10.63 1.52 6.77
C PHE A 133 9.39 1.94 5.96
N LEU A 134 9.16 1.25 4.83
CA LEU A 134 7.97 1.45 4.00
C LEU A 134 7.10 0.21 3.99
N SER A 135 5.80 0.43 4.08
CA SER A 135 4.81 -0.63 3.99
C SER A 135 3.57 -0.15 3.26
N GLY A 136 2.78 -1.09 2.77
CA GLY A 136 1.46 -0.80 2.23
C GLY A 136 0.72 -2.07 1.86
N ASP A 137 -0.60 -1.98 1.80
CA ASP A 137 -1.46 -3.09 1.38
C ASP A 137 -1.98 -2.90 -0.04
N SER A 138 -2.18 -3.99 -0.78
CA SER A 138 -2.83 -3.95 -2.09
C SER A 138 -2.14 -2.95 -3.04
N ALA A 139 -2.87 -1.96 -3.55
CA ALA A 139 -2.31 -0.84 -4.32
C ALA A 139 -1.19 -0.09 -3.56
N GLY A 140 -1.31 0.08 -2.25
CA GLY A 140 -0.27 0.65 -1.40
C GLY A 140 1.01 -0.17 -1.40
N GLY A 141 0.93 -1.50 -1.41
CA GLY A 141 2.10 -2.38 -1.55
C GLY A 141 2.78 -2.21 -2.92
N ASN A 142 2.01 -2.00 -3.98
CA ASN A 142 2.54 -1.62 -5.29
C ASN A 142 3.25 -0.25 -5.26
N ILE A 143 2.64 0.75 -4.61
CA ILE A 143 3.26 2.06 -4.41
C ILE A 143 4.58 1.92 -3.65
N THR A 144 4.63 1.11 -2.58
CA THR A 144 5.84 0.84 -1.81
C THR A 144 6.99 0.38 -2.70
N HIS A 145 6.73 -0.53 -3.64
CA HIS A 145 7.73 -0.98 -4.62
C HIS A 145 8.27 0.17 -5.48
N HIS A 146 7.38 0.93 -6.13
CA HIS A 146 7.80 1.98 -7.06
C HIS A 146 8.46 3.17 -6.36
N VAL A 147 7.99 3.52 -5.16
CA VAL A 147 8.62 4.54 -4.32
C VAL A 147 10.03 4.11 -3.91
N ALA A 148 10.25 2.83 -3.59
CA ALA A 148 11.58 2.32 -3.26
C ALA A 148 12.54 2.38 -4.46
N ILE A 149 12.10 2.00 -5.67
CA ILE A 149 12.89 2.14 -6.90
C ILE A 149 13.28 3.61 -7.10
N ARG A 150 12.32 4.51 -6.95
CA ARG A 150 12.54 5.93 -7.16
C ARG A 150 13.49 6.53 -6.12
N ALA A 151 13.35 6.15 -4.86
CA ALA A 151 14.24 6.61 -3.80
C ALA A 151 15.69 6.16 -4.02
N MET A 152 15.89 4.90 -4.40
CA MET A 152 17.21 4.37 -4.76
C MET A 152 17.88 5.15 -5.91
N ARG A 153 17.08 5.60 -6.89
CA ARG A 153 17.56 6.38 -8.05
C ARG A 153 17.71 7.88 -7.80
N SER A 154 17.15 8.38 -6.71
CA SER A 154 17.07 9.82 -6.48
C SER A 154 18.30 10.34 -5.75
N ASN A 155 19.00 11.28 -6.37
CA ASN A 155 20.08 12.02 -5.72
C ASN A 155 19.58 13.03 -4.67
N THR A 156 18.27 13.30 -4.63
CA THR A 156 17.66 14.25 -3.68
C THR A 156 17.07 13.55 -2.46
N CYS A 157 16.87 12.23 -2.51
CA CYS A 157 16.38 11.47 -1.37
C CYS A 157 17.55 11.15 -0.45
N GLN A 158 17.64 11.84 0.69
CA GLN A 158 18.68 11.56 1.70
C GLN A 158 18.34 10.33 2.57
N VAL A 159 17.21 9.70 2.31
CA VAL A 159 16.64 8.64 3.12
C VAL A 159 17.05 7.28 2.55
N LYS A 160 17.75 6.48 3.36
CA LYS A 160 18.06 5.10 3.02
C LYS A 160 16.94 4.18 3.52
N ILE A 161 16.06 3.77 2.60
CA ILE A 161 15.05 2.76 2.89
C ILE A 161 15.78 1.43 3.10
N LYS A 162 15.65 0.86 4.30
CA LYS A 162 16.33 -0.40 4.63
C LYS A 162 15.48 -1.61 4.24
N GLU A 163 14.17 -1.47 4.34
CA GLU A 163 13.23 -2.58 4.36
C GLU A 163 11.86 -2.18 3.81
N LEU A 164 11.23 -3.14 3.12
CA LEU A 164 9.88 -3.03 2.58
C LEU A 164 9.02 -4.21 3.06
N MET A 165 7.81 -3.94 3.55
CA MET A 165 6.79 -4.97 3.72
C MET A 165 5.58 -4.69 2.84
N LEU A 166 5.33 -5.57 1.87
CA LEU A 166 4.23 -5.45 0.94
C LEU A 166 3.13 -6.44 1.32
N ILE A 167 1.98 -5.92 1.73
CA ILE A 167 0.85 -6.73 2.20
C ILE A 167 -0.13 -6.91 1.03
N HIS A 168 -0.28 -8.13 0.54
CA HIS A 168 -1.19 -8.50 -0.54
C HIS A 168 -1.02 -7.61 -1.79
N PRO A 169 0.22 -7.37 -2.28
CA PRO A 169 0.48 -6.30 -3.23
C PRO A 169 -0.27 -6.47 -4.55
N CYS A 170 -0.81 -5.37 -5.07
CA CYS A 170 -1.58 -5.36 -6.31
C CYS A 170 -0.67 -5.26 -7.53
N PHE A 171 -0.47 -6.39 -8.21
CA PHE A 171 0.23 -6.48 -9.48
C PHE A 171 -0.61 -7.26 -10.50
N GLY A 172 -0.34 -7.05 -11.78
CA GLY A 172 -1.00 -7.72 -12.90
C GLY A 172 -0.06 -7.87 -14.09
N SER A 173 -0.61 -8.29 -15.22
CA SER A 173 0.03 -8.24 -16.55
C SER A 173 -1.00 -8.61 -17.60
N GLU A 174 -0.76 -8.31 -18.88
CA GLU A 174 -1.68 -8.74 -19.93
C GLU A 174 -1.87 -10.26 -19.94
N LYS A 175 -0.76 -10.99 -19.89
CA LYS A 175 -0.78 -12.45 -19.71
C LYS A 175 -1.43 -12.83 -18.39
N ARG A 176 -2.44 -13.71 -18.44
CA ARG A 176 -3.12 -14.23 -17.26
C ARG A 176 -2.33 -15.33 -16.57
N THR A 177 -2.48 -15.43 -15.26
CA THR A 177 -1.96 -16.55 -14.47
C THR A 177 -2.91 -17.76 -14.50
N MET A 178 -2.51 -18.88 -13.89
CA MET A 178 -3.39 -20.05 -13.79
C MET A 178 -4.60 -19.74 -12.91
N LYS A 179 -4.43 -19.02 -11.80
CA LYS A 179 -5.55 -18.62 -10.93
C LYS A 179 -6.52 -17.68 -11.64
N GLU A 180 -6.01 -16.75 -12.44
CA GLU A 180 -6.83 -15.80 -13.21
C GLU A 180 -7.60 -16.46 -14.37
N THR A 181 -7.21 -17.67 -14.80
CA THR A 181 -7.90 -18.43 -15.85
C THR A 181 -8.74 -19.60 -15.32
N ALA A 182 -8.73 -19.81 -14.00
CA ALA A 182 -9.47 -20.88 -13.36
C ALA A 182 -10.99 -20.67 -13.45
N GLU A 183 -11.74 -21.77 -13.38
CA GLU A 183 -13.19 -21.70 -13.27
C GLU A 183 -13.60 -20.92 -12.01
N GLY A 184 -14.55 -19.99 -12.16
CA GLY A 184 -15.01 -19.10 -11.09
C GLY A 184 -14.25 -17.77 -10.94
N ALA A 185 -13.08 -17.61 -11.58
CA ALA A 185 -12.26 -16.39 -11.48
C ALA A 185 -12.81 -15.19 -12.29
N ALA A 186 -13.78 -15.42 -13.17
CA ALA A 186 -14.24 -14.43 -14.15
C ALA A 186 -14.68 -13.09 -13.54
N ARG A 187 -15.36 -13.13 -12.39
CA ARG A 187 -15.82 -11.91 -11.70
C ARG A 187 -14.64 -11.09 -11.17
N ASP A 188 -13.69 -11.74 -10.51
CA ASP A 188 -12.51 -11.08 -9.94
C ASP A 188 -11.61 -10.52 -11.04
N VAL A 189 -11.47 -11.24 -12.16
CA VAL A 189 -10.75 -10.78 -13.36
C VAL A 189 -11.36 -9.51 -13.93
N VAL A 190 -12.68 -9.50 -14.17
CA VAL A 190 -13.38 -8.32 -14.73
C VAL A 190 -13.24 -7.12 -13.80
N MET A 191 -13.36 -7.33 -12.49
CA MET A 191 -13.21 -6.27 -11.50
C MET A 191 -11.77 -5.75 -11.45
N ASN A 192 -10.77 -6.64 -11.45
CA ASN A 192 -9.35 -6.26 -11.47
C ASN A 192 -8.97 -5.49 -12.75
N ASP A 193 -9.49 -5.91 -13.91
CA ASP A 193 -9.28 -5.21 -15.18
C ASP A 193 -9.90 -3.82 -15.18
N MET A 194 -11.10 -3.67 -14.61
CA MET A 194 -11.74 -2.37 -14.43
C MET A 194 -10.86 -1.45 -13.57
N PHE A 195 -10.35 -1.94 -12.43
CA PHE A 195 -9.46 -1.15 -11.59
C PHE A 195 -8.20 -0.73 -12.33
N TRP A 196 -7.48 -1.66 -12.97
CA TRP A 196 -6.30 -1.30 -13.76
C TRP A 196 -6.64 -0.31 -14.88
N GLY A 197 -7.75 -0.49 -15.59
CA GLY A 197 -8.21 0.42 -16.63
C GLY A 197 -8.55 1.83 -16.12
N LEU A 198 -8.95 1.98 -14.85
CA LEU A 198 -9.14 3.28 -14.20
C LEU A 198 -7.82 3.86 -13.67
N SER A 199 -6.85 3.04 -13.28
CA SER A 199 -5.62 3.48 -12.61
C SER A 199 -4.47 3.82 -13.56
N ILE A 200 -4.26 3.07 -14.63
CA ILE A 200 -3.12 3.27 -15.55
C ILE A 200 -3.37 4.46 -16.51
N PRO A 201 -2.33 5.04 -17.15
CA PRO A 201 -2.50 6.07 -18.17
C PRO A 201 -3.43 5.62 -19.31
N GLU A 202 -4.23 6.54 -19.82
CA GLU A 202 -5.13 6.25 -20.95
C GLU A 202 -4.35 5.76 -22.17
N GLY A 203 -4.90 4.76 -22.87
CA GLY A 203 -4.24 4.10 -24.00
C GLY A 203 -3.18 3.07 -23.62
N SER A 204 -2.83 2.93 -22.32
CA SER A 204 -1.97 1.84 -21.85
C SER A 204 -2.76 0.54 -21.66
N ASN A 205 -2.04 -0.58 -21.61
CA ASN A 205 -2.56 -1.89 -21.21
C ASN A 205 -1.92 -2.32 -19.87
N ARG A 206 -2.24 -3.51 -19.37
CA ARG A 206 -1.74 -4.05 -18.10
C ARG A 206 -0.27 -4.46 -18.12
N ASP A 207 0.42 -4.33 -19.25
CA ASP A 207 1.88 -4.39 -19.31
C ASP A 207 2.54 -3.00 -19.08
N TYR A 208 1.75 -2.00 -18.68
CA TYR A 208 2.28 -0.79 -18.04
C TYR A 208 3.14 -1.16 -16.82
N PHE A 209 4.30 -0.50 -16.65
CA PHE A 209 5.26 -0.82 -15.59
C PHE A 209 4.67 -0.74 -14.17
N GLY A 210 3.66 0.11 -13.94
CA GLY A 210 2.96 0.18 -12.67
C GLY A 210 2.07 -1.03 -12.37
N CYS A 211 1.66 -1.78 -13.40
CA CYS A 211 0.84 -2.99 -13.27
C CYS A 211 1.71 -4.24 -13.33
N ASN A 212 2.57 -4.34 -14.33
CA ASN A 212 3.43 -5.50 -14.57
C ASN A 212 4.86 -5.25 -14.06
N PHE A 213 5.20 -5.90 -12.95
CA PHE A 213 6.54 -5.83 -12.36
C PHE A 213 7.65 -6.36 -13.27
N GLU A 214 7.35 -7.18 -14.28
CA GLU A 214 8.36 -7.65 -15.24
C GLU A 214 8.82 -6.55 -16.20
N MET A 215 8.02 -5.49 -16.34
CA MET A 215 8.28 -4.34 -17.21
C MET A 215 9.08 -3.23 -16.51
N GLN A 216 9.66 -3.52 -15.33
CA GLN A 216 10.57 -2.59 -14.66
C GLN A 216 11.86 -2.45 -15.47
N ASP A 217 12.19 -1.22 -15.86
CA ASP A 217 13.51 -0.86 -16.37
C ASP A 217 14.46 -0.62 -15.18
N VAL A 218 14.99 -1.70 -14.60
CA VAL A 218 15.94 -1.69 -13.47
C VAL A 218 17.07 -2.69 -13.73
N SER A 219 18.31 -2.21 -13.61
CA SER A 219 19.52 -2.99 -13.88
C SER A 219 19.82 -4.00 -12.77
N ALA A 220 20.63 -5.01 -13.07
CA ALA A 220 21.05 -6.01 -12.08
C ALA A 220 21.83 -5.40 -10.89
N ALA A 221 22.62 -4.34 -11.13
CA ALA A 221 23.32 -3.62 -10.08
C ALA A 221 22.34 -2.94 -9.13
N GLU A 222 21.33 -2.26 -9.67
CA GLU A 222 20.27 -1.63 -8.88
C GLU A 222 19.47 -2.64 -8.07
N TRP A 223 19.11 -3.80 -8.66
CA TRP A 223 18.42 -4.86 -7.89
C TRP A 223 19.25 -5.40 -6.73
N SER A 224 20.57 -5.43 -6.85
CA SER A 224 21.47 -5.85 -5.76
C SER A 224 21.55 -4.84 -4.59
N GLU A 225 21.15 -3.59 -4.85
CA GLU A 225 21.04 -2.51 -3.87
C GLU A 225 19.60 -2.32 -3.35
N PHE A 226 18.62 -2.97 -3.98
CA PHE A 226 17.23 -2.87 -3.59
C PHE A 226 17.02 -3.34 -2.13
N PRO A 227 16.15 -2.68 -1.35
CA PRO A 227 15.97 -3.01 0.07
C PRO A 227 15.49 -4.45 0.30
N ALA A 228 15.66 -4.96 1.52
CA ALA A 228 15.10 -6.26 1.90
C ALA A 228 13.57 -6.22 1.81
N VAL A 229 12.96 -7.28 1.26
CA VAL A 229 11.52 -7.30 0.98
C VAL A 229 10.84 -8.48 1.65
N ILE A 230 9.80 -8.19 2.44
CA ILE A 230 8.81 -9.18 2.84
C ILE A 230 7.56 -8.98 1.98
N VAL A 231 7.15 -10.03 1.27
CA VAL A 231 5.88 -10.10 0.54
C VAL A 231 4.93 -10.96 1.37
N TYR A 232 3.85 -10.36 1.85
CA TYR A 232 2.87 -11.01 2.72
C TYR A 232 1.58 -11.26 1.94
N VAL A 233 1.24 -12.50 1.62
CA VAL A 233 0.04 -12.84 0.83
C VAL A 233 -1.04 -13.48 1.70
N ALA A 234 -2.31 -13.30 1.34
CA ALA A 234 -3.44 -13.97 1.98
C ALA A 234 -3.79 -15.23 1.16
N GLY A 235 -3.95 -16.39 1.79
CA GLY A 235 -4.10 -17.67 1.08
C GLY A 235 -5.35 -17.73 0.17
N LEU A 236 -6.44 -17.07 0.55
CA LEU A 236 -7.68 -17.01 -0.22
C LEU A 236 -7.78 -15.78 -1.13
N ASP A 237 -6.77 -14.91 -1.14
CA ASP A 237 -6.75 -13.69 -1.94
C ASP A 237 -6.54 -14.00 -3.43
N PHE A 238 -7.36 -13.39 -4.30
CA PHE A 238 -7.20 -13.45 -5.75
C PHE A 238 -5.81 -13.02 -6.22
N LEU A 239 -5.15 -12.08 -5.52
CA LEU A 239 -3.83 -11.56 -5.86
C LEU A 239 -2.66 -12.40 -5.31
N ASN A 240 -2.91 -13.47 -4.56
CA ASN A 240 -1.84 -14.22 -3.89
C ASN A 240 -0.81 -14.81 -4.85
N GLU A 241 -1.24 -15.32 -6.00
CA GLU A 241 -0.37 -15.91 -7.02
C GLU A 241 0.54 -14.84 -7.62
N ARG A 242 0.01 -13.64 -7.88
CA ARG A 242 0.78 -12.47 -8.33
C ARG A 242 1.81 -12.04 -7.29
N GLY A 243 1.44 -12.00 -6.00
CA GLY A 243 2.37 -11.71 -4.91
C GLY A 243 3.49 -12.73 -4.80
N ALA A 244 3.18 -14.03 -4.90
CA ALA A 244 4.18 -15.09 -4.90
C ALA A 244 5.11 -15.01 -6.13
N MET A 245 4.57 -14.75 -7.32
CA MET A 245 5.35 -14.53 -8.54
C MET A 245 6.28 -13.32 -8.41
N TYR A 246 5.80 -12.23 -7.81
CA TYR A 246 6.60 -11.03 -7.56
C TYR A 246 7.79 -11.32 -6.61
N ALA A 247 7.57 -12.06 -5.51
CA ALA A 247 8.65 -12.48 -4.62
C ALA A 247 9.71 -13.31 -5.36
N GLN A 248 9.28 -14.26 -6.20
CA GLN A 248 10.21 -15.05 -7.03
C GLN A 248 10.94 -14.18 -8.06
N PHE A 249 10.27 -13.19 -8.64
CA PHE A 249 10.87 -12.23 -9.56
C PHE A 249 12.00 -11.46 -8.90
N LEU A 250 11.78 -10.87 -7.71
CA LEU A 250 12.80 -10.13 -6.97
C LEU A 250 14.01 -11.01 -6.65
N ALA A 251 13.78 -12.23 -6.17
CA ALA A 251 14.86 -13.18 -5.86
C ALA A 251 15.69 -13.50 -7.12
N LYS A 252 15.04 -13.72 -8.27
CA LYS A 252 15.72 -13.96 -9.56
C LYS A 252 16.50 -12.74 -10.06
N LYS A 253 16.05 -11.52 -9.73
CA LYS A 253 16.73 -10.28 -10.09
C LYS A 253 17.94 -9.95 -9.22
N GLY A 254 18.16 -10.69 -8.13
CA GLY A 254 19.34 -10.56 -7.27
C GLY A 254 19.13 -9.66 -6.05
N VAL A 255 17.88 -9.39 -5.66
CA VAL A 255 17.58 -8.75 -4.36
C VAL A 255 18.09 -9.66 -3.24
N LYS A 256 18.89 -9.10 -2.33
CA LYS A 256 19.66 -9.88 -1.34
C LYS A 256 18.78 -10.67 -0.38
N GLU A 257 17.66 -10.09 0.03
CA GLU A 257 16.75 -10.68 0.98
C GLU A 257 15.31 -10.51 0.50
N VAL A 258 14.66 -11.63 0.20
CA VAL A 258 13.25 -11.69 -0.18
C VAL A 258 12.59 -12.82 0.61
N LYS A 259 11.56 -12.47 1.38
CA LYS A 259 10.77 -13.44 2.14
C LYS A 259 9.33 -13.41 1.66
N LEU A 260 8.78 -14.57 1.34
CA LEU A 260 7.35 -14.74 1.11
C LEU A 260 6.73 -15.30 2.39
N VAL A 261 5.66 -14.65 2.87
CA VAL A 261 4.86 -15.13 3.99
C VAL A 261 3.42 -15.27 3.51
N GLU A 262 2.79 -16.39 3.81
CA GLU A 262 1.38 -16.62 3.52
C GLU A 262 0.57 -16.67 4.82
N ALA A 263 -0.52 -15.91 4.87
CA ALA A 263 -1.56 -16.05 5.86
C ALA A 263 -2.62 -17.04 5.33
N GLU A 264 -2.44 -18.31 5.68
CA GLU A 264 -3.32 -19.39 5.26
C GLU A 264 -4.78 -19.12 5.66
N GLY A 265 -5.72 -19.41 4.75
CA GLY A 265 -7.16 -19.24 5.00
C GLY A 265 -7.65 -17.79 5.13
N GLN A 266 -6.77 -16.79 5.01
CA GLN A 266 -7.17 -15.39 5.09
C GLN A 266 -7.59 -14.82 3.73
N GLN A 267 -8.54 -13.88 3.75
CA GLN A 267 -8.99 -13.12 2.57
C GLN A 267 -8.14 -11.87 2.35
N HIS A 268 -8.28 -11.24 1.18
CA HIS A 268 -7.67 -9.94 0.90
C HIS A 268 -8.05 -8.93 1.99
N VAL A 269 -7.08 -8.14 2.45
CA VAL A 269 -7.22 -7.10 3.49
C VAL A 269 -7.87 -7.55 4.81
N PHE A 270 -7.74 -8.82 5.19
CA PHE A 270 -8.29 -9.34 6.45
C PHE A 270 -7.92 -8.49 7.68
N HIS A 271 -6.73 -7.87 7.66
CA HIS A 271 -6.19 -7.04 8.74
C HIS A 271 -6.97 -5.74 8.96
N LEU A 272 -7.71 -5.27 7.96
CA LEU A 272 -8.57 -4.08 8.06
C LEU A 272 -10.00 -4.44 8.47
N LEU A 273 -10.44 -5.66 8.15
CA LEU A 273 -11.81 -6.13 8.39
C LEU A 273 -11.97 -6.83 9.74
N TYR A 274 -10.91 -7.49 10.21
CA TYR A 274 -10.89 -8.30 11.41
C TYR A 274 -9.70 -7.89 12.30
N SER A 275 -9.73 -6.66 12.82
CA SER A 275 -8.61 -6.07 13.59
C SER A 275 -8.20 -6.93 14.79
N GLU A 276 -9.16 -7.57 15.46
CA GLU A 276 -8.93 -8.38 16.65
C GLU A 276 -8.48 -9.83 16.36
N SER A 277 -8.45 -10.26 15.10
CA SER A 277 -8.13 -11.64 14.75
C SER A 277 -6.68 -12.02 15.07
N GLU A 278 -6.44 -13.30 15.33
CA GLU A 278 -5.07 -13.83 15.53
C GLU A 278 -4.18 -13.59 14.31
N ALA A 279 -4.73 -13.68 13.10
CA ALA A 279 -4.01 -13.39 11.86
C ALA A 279 -3.55 -11.93 11.81
N THR A 280 -4.40 -10.98 12.22
CA THR A 280 -4.05 -9.55 12.24
C THR A 280 -2.97 -9.26 13.28
N ARG A 281 -3.13 -9.82 14.49
CA ARG A 281 -2.12 -9.71 15.55
C ARG A 281 -0.78 -10.32 15.13
N SER A 282 -0.80 -11.44 14.40
CA SER A 282 0.39 -12.07 13.83
C SER A 282 1.07 -11.17 12.80
N LEU A 283 0.31 -10.55 11.90
CA LEU A 283 0.85 -9.58 10.93
C LEU A 283 1.49 -8.39 11.64
N GLN A 284 0.81 -7.78 12.62
CA GLN A 284 1.36 -6.66 13.40
C GLN A 284 2.64 -7.05 14.14
N LYS A 285 2.68 -8.26 14.71
CA LYS A 285 3.89 -8.79 15.36
C LYS A 285 5.04 -8.91 14.37
N GLN A 286 4.80 -9.45 13.18
CA GLN A 286 5.83 -9.56 12.15
C GLN A 286 6.31 -8.20 11.65
N MET A 287 5.42 -7.22 11.49
CA MET A 287 5.81 -5.83 11.20
C MET A 287 6.70 -5.25 12.31
N SER A 288 6.33 -5.47 13.58
CA SER A 288 7.08 -5.02 14.77
C SER A 288 8.47 -5.65 14.87
N GLU A 289 8.58 -6.95 14.61
CA GLU A 289 9.86 -7.66 14.62
C GLU A 289 10.77 -7.20 13.49
N PHE A 290 10.22 -7.00 12.29
CA PHE A 290 10.98 -6.55 11.13
C PHE A 290 11.56 -5.16 11.36
N MET A 291 10.74 -4.20 11.83
CA MET A 291 11.19 -2.85 12.20
C MET A 291 12.32 -2.81 13.24
N LYS A 292 12.41 -3.80 14.15
CA LYS A 292 13.41 -3.83 15.23
C LYS A 292 14.72 -4.50 14.83
N SER A 293 14.75 -5.17 13.69
CA SER A 293 15.91 -5.96 13.28
C SER A 293 17.08 -5.12 12.72
N HIS A 294 16.89 -3.81 12.50
CA HIS A 294 17.85 -2.90 11.85
C HIS A 294 17.77 -1.45 12.34
#